data_AF-A0A1I8JBC0-F1
#
_entry.id   AF-A0A1I8JBC0-F1
#
_cell.length_a   1.000
_cell.length_b   1.000
_cell.length_c   1.000
_cell.angle_alpha   90.00
_cell.angle_beta   90.00
_cell.angle_gamma   90.00
#
_symmetry.space_group_name_H-M   'P 1'
#
loop_
_entity.id
_entity.type
_entity.pdbx_description
1 polymer ?
#
loop_
_entity_poly.entity_id
_entity_poly.type
_entity_poly.pdbx_seq_one_letter_code
_entity_poly.pdbx_strand_id
1 'polypeptide(L)'
;MRLESPGSQCCIALVDLLSTFSIADLILRLLLPAIILLLSNLIALAKLASMASLTKTSAASTARKEIRTFRMLLVLSAFFLVTMLPARLLMVLQSLSVIHWSNESQRLYSFLLLLAYTNHGINFYICLTMSSRLRTRVRILLLTGCCSVCKRPESNAGGGRELTAKVTDAT
;
A
#
# COMPACT_ATOMS: atom_id res chain seq x y z
N MET A 1 -2.81 -58.20 -6.68
CA MET A 1 -3.58 -57.12 -6.02
C MET A 1 -2.65 -56.39 -5.08
N ARG A 2 -2.20 -55.18 -5.43
CA ARG A 2 -1.39 -54.34 -4.54
C ARG A 2 -2.32 -53.75 -3.49
N LEU A 3 -2.11 -54.09 -2.23
CA LEU A 3 -2.70 -53.42 -1.09
C LEU A 3 -2.03 -52.04 -0.98
N GLU A 4 -2.68 -51.01 -1.52
CA GLU A 4 -2.30 -49.63 -1.21
C GLU A 4 -2.57 -49.38 0.27
N SER A 5 -1.53 -49.00 1.00
CA SER A 5 -1.65 -48.66 2.42
C SER A 5 -2.58 -47.45 2.58
N PRO A 6 -3.57 -47.48 3.48
CA PRO A 6 -4.49 -46.36 3.72
C PRO A 6 -3.78 -45.05 4.11
N GLY A 7 -2.54 -45.13 4.60
CA GLY A 7 -1.70 -43.95 4.85
C GLY A 7 -1.30 -43.18 3.58
N SER A 8 -1.15 -43.88 2.44
CA SER A 8 -0.73 -43.24 1.18
C SER A 8 -1.86 -42.42 0.54
N GLN A 9 -3.11 -42.88 0.65
CA GLN A 9 -4.27 -42.16 0.12
C GLN A 9 -4.58 -40.88 0.92
N CYS A 10 -4.37 -40.91 2.25
CA CYS A 10 -4.54 -39.73 3.10
C CYS A 10 -3.50 -38.63 2.79
N CYS A 11 -2.24 -39.01 2.54
CA CYS A 11 -1.19 -38.07 2.15
C CYS A 11 -1.47 -37.38 0.81
N ILE A 12 -1.97 -38.12 -0.19
CA ILE A 12 -2.31 -37.56 -1.51
C ILE A 12 -3.44 -36.54 -1.39
N ALA A 13 -4.52 -36.89 -0.68
CA ALA A 13 -5.65 -35.98 -0.47
C ALA A 13 -5.26 -34.70 0.27
N LEU A 14 -4.32 -34.79 1.24
CA LEU A 14 -3.82 -33.63 1.98
C LEU A 14 -3.00 -32.68 1.07
N VAL A 15 -2.14 -33.24 0.21
CA VAL A 15 -1.33 -32.47 -0.75
C VAL A 15 -2.21 -31.78 -1.78
N ASP A 16 -3.21 -32.46 -2.30
CA ASP A 16 -4.18 -31.89 -3.24
C ASP A 16 -5.00 -30.77 -2.59
N LEU A 17 -5.42 -30.95 -1.32
CA LEU A 17 -6.14 -29.93 -0.57
C LEU A 17 -5.27 -28.68 -0.32
N LEU A 18 -4.01 -28.85 0.08
CA LEU A 18 -3.07 -27.75 0.30
C LEU A 18 -2.74 -26.98 -0.98
N SER A 19 -2.59 -27.70 -2.10
CA SER A 19 -2.36 -27.13 -3.42
C SER A 19 -3.56 -26.30 -3.88
N THR A 20 -4.76 -26.87 -3.76
CA THR A 20 -6.00 -26.20 -4.14
C THR A 20 -6.23 -24.95 -3.30
N PHE A 21 -6.00 -25.02 -1.99
CA PHE A 21 -6.11 -23.87 -1.09
C PHE A 21 -5.11 -22.76 -1.46
N SER A 22 -3.85 -23.11 -1.75
CA SER A 22 -2.81 -22.15 -2.12
C SER A 22 -3.12 -21.44 -3.44
N ILE A 23 -3.63 -22.18 -4.43
CA ILE A 23 -4.08 -21.61 -5.71
C ILE A 23 -5.31 -20.71 -5.51
N ALA A 24 -6.29 -21.17 -4.74
CA ALA A 24 -7.49 -20.38 -4.43
C ALA A 24 -7.15 -19.08 -3.70
N ASP A 25 -6.21 -19.13 -2.74
CA ASP A 25 -5.71 -17.94 -2.02
C ASP A 25 -5.04 -16.95 -2.99
N LEU A 26 -4.18 -17.43 -3.90
CA LEU A 26 -3.58 -16.59 -4.94
C LEU A 26 -4.64 -15.93 -5.83
N ILE A 27 -5.63 -16.70 -6.29
CA ILE A 27 -6.67 -16.17 -7.17
C ILE A 27 -7.55 -15.17 -6.43
N LEU A 28 -8.15 -15.57 -5.31
CA LEU A 28 -9.17 -14.78 -4.63
C LEU A 28 -8.59 -13.56 -3.91
N ARG A 29 -7.39 -13.67 -3.33
CA ARG A 29 -6.81 -12.58 -2.52
C ARG A 29 -5.83 -11.70 -3.28
N LEU A 30 -5.27 -12.17 -4.40
CA LEU A 30 -4.30 -11.40 -5.18
C LEU A 30 -4.80 -11.07 -6.58
N LEU A 31 -5.06 -12.08 -7.42
CA LEU A 31 -5.33 -11.85 -8.84
C LEU A 31 -6.68 -11.20 -9.09
N LEU A 32 -7.74 -11.70 -8.47
CA LEU A 32 -9.09 -11.19 -8.64
C LEU A 32 -9.19 -9.69 -8.25
N PRO A 33 -8.77 -9.25 -7.05
CA PRO A 33 -8.80 -7.84 -6.70
C PRO A 33 -7.88 -7.00 -7.59
N ALA A 34 -6.70 -7.50 -7.96
CA ALA A 34 -5.80 -6.77 -8.84
C ALA A 34 -6.37 -6.58 -10.25
N ILE A 35 -7.01 -7.59 -10.83
CA ILE A 35 -7.66 -7.52 -12.14
C ILE A 35 -8.82 -6.52 -12.12
N ILE A 36 -9.70 -6.60 -11.10
CA ILE A 36 -10.81 -5.67 -10.94
C ILE A 36 -10.30 -4.23 -10.85
N LEU A 37 -9.24 -4.00 -10.08
CA LEU A 37 -8.69 -2.67 -9.84
C LEU A 37 -7.95 -2.13 -11.09
N LEU A 38 -7.24 -2.98 -11.83
CA LEU A 38 -6.63 -2.63 -13.11
C LEU A 38 -7.68 -2.29 -14.18
N LEU A 39 -8.67 -3.15 -14.37
CA LEU A 39 -9.71 -2.94 -15.39
C LEU A 39 -10.55 -1.71 -15.10
N SER A 40 -10.98 -1.51 -13.85
CA SER A 40 -11.76 -0.33 -13.45
C SER A 40 -10.97 0.97 -13.66
N ASN A 41 -9.70 1.01 -13.26
CA ASN A 41 -8.85 2.18 -13.47
C ASN A 41 -8.58 2.45 -14.96
N LEU A 42 -8.36 1.40 -15.78
CA LEU A 42 -8.15 1.55 -17.23
C LEU A 42 -9.41 2.09 -17.93
N ILE A 43 -10.58 1.54 -17.61
CA ILE A 43 -11.86 1.99 -18.17
C ILE A 43 -12.13 3.45 -17.76
N ALA A 44 -11.91 3.80 -16.49
CA ALA A 44 -12.08 5.16 -16.01
C ALA A 44 -11.13 6.13 -16.72
N LEU A 45 -9.86 5.75 -16.90
CA LEU A 45 -8.86 6.57 -17.59
C LEU A 45 -9.24 6.78 -19.06
N ALA A 46 -9.71 5.74 -19.75
CA ALA A 46 -10.15 5.82 -21.15
C ALA A 46 -11.36 6.76 -21.31
N LYS A 47 -12.35 6.64 -20.42
CA LYS A 47 -13.52 7.54 -20.39
C LYS A 47 -13.10 8.99 -20.12
N LEU A 48 -12.26 9.23 -19.12
CA LEU A 48 -11.79 10.57 -18.77
C LEU A 48 -10.93 11.20 -19.86
N ALA A 49 -10.07 10.42 -20.53
CA ALA A 49 -9.28 10.90 -21.66
C ALA A 49 -10.18 11.33 -22.83
N SER A 50 -11.24 10.56 -23.11
CA SER A 50 -12.21 10.87 -24.17
C SER A 50 -13.02 12.13 -23.87
N MET A 51 -13.40 12.37 -22.61
CA MET A 51 -14.16 13.56 -22.20
C MET A 51 -13.28 14.81 -22.12
N ALA A 52 -12.02 14.66 -21.69
CA ALA A 52 -11.08 15.76 -21.57
C ALA A 52 -10.68 16.38 -22.92
N SER A 53 -10.79 15.64 -24.03
CA SER A 53 -10.57 16.21 -25.38
C SER A 53 -11.73 17.11 -25.84
N LEU A 54 -12.93 16.94 -25.25
CA LEU A 54 -14.16 17.61 -25.67
C LEU A 54 -14.50 18.88 -24.85
N THR A 55 -14.00 19.03 -23.63
CA THR A 55 -14.36 20.15 -22.73
C THR A 55 -13.19 21.11 -22.46
N LYS A 56 -13.38 22.42 -22.66
CA LYS A 56 -12.26 23.39 -22.68
C LYS A 56 -12.05 24.30 -21.46
N THR A 57 -12.90 24.35 -20.44
CA THR A 57 -12.75 25.44 -19.43
C THR A 57 -12.77 25.00 -17.96
N SER A 58 -13.83 24.39 -17.42
CA SER A 58 -13.87 24.00 -15.99
C SER A 58 -13.78 22.49 -15.76
N ALA A 59 -14.53 21.69 -16.53
CA ALA A 59 -14.53 20.23 -16.46
C ALA A 59 -13.16 19.61 -16.75
N ALA A 60 -12.35 20.27 -17.59
CA ALA A 60 -10.98 19.86 -17.89
C ALA A 60 -10.07 19.86 -16.65
N SER A 61 -10.26 20.81 -15.72
CA SER A 61 -9.44 20.90 -14.51
C SER A 61 -9.73 19.77 -13.51
N THR A 62 -11.01 19.40 -13.37
CA THR A 62 -11.47 18.26 -12.57
C THR A 62 -11.02 16.95 -13.21
N ALA A 63 -11.23 16.78 -14.51
CA ALA A 63 -10.79 15.59 -15.24
C ALA A 63 -9.26 15.38 -15.12
N ARG A 64 -8.44 16.44 -15.17
CA ARG A 64 -6.99 16.33 -14.94
C ARG A 64 -6.63 15.86 -13.54
N LYS A 65 -7.35 16.30 -12.50
CA LYS A 65 -7.15 15.82 -11.12
C LYS A 65 -7.52 14.34 -10.99
N GLU A 66 -8.66 13.94 -11.57
CA GLU A 66 -9.10 12.55 -11.58
C GLU A 66 -8.15 11.64 -12.34
N ILE A 67 -7.69 12.04 -13.53
CA ILE A 67 -6.68 11.31 -14.31
C ILE A 67 -5.41 11.09 -13.48
N ARG A 68 -4.96 12.10 -12.72
CA ARG A 68 -3.80 11.96 -11.82
C ARG A 68 -4.05 10.91 -10.74
N THR A 69 -5.24 10.91 -10.14
CA THR A 69 -5.64 9.91 -9.14
C THR A 69 -5.68 8.50 -9.75
N PHE A 70 -6.32 8.31 -10.91
CA PHE A 70 -6.38 7.00 -11.58
C PHE A 70 -5.01 6.49 -12.01
N ARG A 71 -4.13 7.37 -12.51
CA ARG A 71 -2.73 7.00 -12.78
C ARG A 71 -2.01 6.54 -11.52
N MET A 72 -2.26 7.19 -10.39
CA MET A 72 -1.67 6.78 -9.12
C MET A 72 -2.19 5.42 -8.67
N LEU A 73 -3.51 5.20 -8.76
CA LEU A 73 -4.11 3.89 -8.43
C LEU A 73 -3.55 2.79 -9.32
N LEU A 74 -3.27 3.05 -10.59
CA LEU A 74 -2.56 2.14 -11.48
C LEU A 74 -1.14 1.83 -11.00
N VAL A 75 -0.37 2.85 -10.63
CA VAL A 75 0.99 2.66 -10.09
C VAL A 75 0.95 1.85 -8.78
N LEU A 76 0.00 2.13 -7.89
CA LEU A 76 -0.25 1.38 -6.66
C LEU A 76 -0.58 -0.10 -6.95
N SER A 77 -1.45 -0.34 -7.94
CA SER A 77 -1.85 -1.70 -8.33
C SER A 77 -0.67 -2.48 -8.88
N ALA A 78 0.12 -1.86 -9.76
CA ALA A 78 1.31 -2.45 -10.34
C ALA A 78 2.36 -2.74 -9.26
N PHE A 79 2.60 -1.79 -8.35
CA PHE A 79 3.51 -1.96 -7.23
C PHE A 79 3.06 -3.10 -6.30
N PHE A 80 1.76 -3.17 -6.00
CA PHE A 80 1.17 -4.24 -5.21
C PHE A 80 1.41 -5.61 -5.84
N LEU A 81 1.17 -5.74 -7.16
CA LEU A 81 1.43 -6.99 -7.88
C LEU A 81 2.91 -7.36 -7.86
N VAL A 82 3.80 -6.43 -8.19
CA VAL A 82 5.25 -6.68 -8.25
C VAL A 82 5.81 -7.13 -6.90
N THR A 83 5.28 -6.59 -5.80
CA THR A 83 5.76 -6.93 -4.44
C THR A 83 5.12 -8.17 -3.84
N MET A 84 3.84 -8.45 -4.13
CA MET A 84 3.11 -9.57 -3.53
C MET A 84 3.14 -10.84 -4.38
N LEU A 85 3.15 -10.73 -5.72
CA LEU A 85 3.06 -11.86 -6.62
C LEU A 85 4.22 -12.85 -6.48
N PRO A 86 5.50 -12.42 -6.38
CA PRO A 86 6.62 -13.35 -6.30
C PRO A 86 6.55 -14.27 -5.08
N ALA A 87 6.23 -13.72 -3.90
CA ALA A 87 6.14 -14.49 -2.65
C ALA A 87 4.99 -15.52 -2.71
N ARG A 88 3.82 -15.11 -3.22
CA ARG A 88 2.65 -15.98 -3.36
C ARG A 88 2.86 -17.06 -4.42
N LEU A 89 3.47 -16.70 -5.55
CA LEU A 89 3.79 -17.64 -6.62
C LEU A 89 4.76 -18.71 -6.14
N LEU A 90 5.79 -18.33 -5.37
CA LEU A 90 6.74 -19.28 -4.80
C LEU A 90 6.04 -20.30 -3.88
N MET A 91 5.09 -19.87 -3.04
CA MET A 91 4.28 -20.79 -2.22
C MET A 91 3.41 -21.73 -3.05
N VAL A 92 2.84 -21.26 -4.16
CA VAL A 92 2.02 -22.12 -5.04
C VAL A 92 2.89 -23.17 -5.73
N LEU A 93 4.03 -22.76 -6.32
CA LEU A 93 4.98 -23.68 -6.95
C LEU A 93 5.47 -24.75 -5.97
N GLN A 94 5.64 -24.35 -4.72
CA GLN A 94 5.96 -25.25 -3.63
C GLN A 94 4.83 -26.23 -3.29
N SER A 95 3.59 -25.75 -3.15
CA SER A 95 2.45 -26.65 -2.88
C SER A 95 2.27 -27.69 -3.97
N LEU A 96 2.57 -27.31 -5.22
CA LEU A 96 2.55 -28.19 -6.39
C LEU A 96 3.79 -29.10 -6.49
N SER A 97 4.66 -29.10 -5.48
CA SER A 97 5.91 -29.88 -5.45
C SER A 97 6.85 -29.59 -6.64
N VAL A 98 6.70 -28.45 -7.31
CA VAL A 98 7.58 -28.00 -8.41
C VAL A 98 8.93 -27.56 -7.87
N ILE A 99 8.94 -26.98 -6.66
CA ILE A 99 10.14 -26.49 -5.97
C ILE A 99 10.21 -27.16 -4.59
N HIS A 100 11.39 -27.69 -4.25
CA HIS A 100 11.65 -28.27 -2.93
C HIS A 100 12.11 -27.21 -1.92
N TRP A 101 11.71 -27.36 -0.65
CA TRP A 101 12.25 -26.55 0.44
C TRP A 101 13.74 -26.86 0.62
N SER A 102 14.56 -25.85 0.38
CA SER A 102 15.98 -25.82 0.65
C SER A 102 16.28 -24.53 1.41
N ASN A 103 17.47 -24.45 2.02
CA ASN A 103 17.91 -23.22 2.70
C ASN A 103 17.87 -22.01 1.75
N GLU A 104 18.16 -22.21 0.46
CA GLU A 104 18.14 -21.16 -0.54
C GLU A 104 16.71 -20.73 -0.90
N SER A 105 15.77 -21.66 -1.07
CA SER A 105 14.36 -21.29 -1.32
C SER A 105 13.71 -20.62 -0.12
N GLN A 106 14.12 -20.97 1.11
CA GLN A 106 13.69 -20.28 2.33
C GLN A 106 14.23 -18.86 2.43
N ARG A 107 15.52 -18.64 2.14
CA ARG A 107 16.10 -17.29 2.09
C ARG A 107 15.42 -16.42 1.04
N LEU A 108 15.19 -16.96 -0.16
CA LEU A 108 14.47 -16.28 -1.23
C LEU A 108 13.05 -15.93 -0.78
N TYR A 109 12.32 -16.87 -0.18
CA TYR A 109 10.98 -16.62 0.34
C TYR A 109 10.97 -15.51 1.39
N SER A 110 11.90 -15.52 2.36
CA SER A 110 12.01 -14.47 3.37
C SER A 110 12.29 -13.09 2.75
N PHE A 111 13.14 -13.02 1.73
CA PHE A 111 13.41 -11.78 1.00
C PHE A 111 12.16 -11.28 0.25
N LEU A 112 11.45 -12.16 -0.46
CA LEU A 112 10.22 -11.81 -1.17
C LEU A 112 9.10 -11.41 -0.20
N LEU A 113 9.04 -12.03 0.98
CA LEU A 113 8.09 -11.66 2.02
C LEU A 113 8.41 -10.28 2.62
N LEU A 114 9.69 -9.97 2.81
CA LEU A 114 10.12 -8.63 3.21
C LEU A 114 9.69 -7.59 2.15
N LEU A 115 9.88 -7.91 0.87
CA LEU A 115 9.42 -7.06 -0.23
C LEU A 115 7.89 -6.87 -0.20
N ALA A 116 7.13 -7.93 0.05
CA ALA A 116 5.68 -7.86 0.21
C ALA A 116 5.26 -6.93 1.36
N TYR A 117 5.97 -6.95 2.50
CA TYR A 117 5.67 -6.04 3.61
C TYR A 117 5.92 -4.55 3.29
N THR A 118 6.86 -4.24 2.38
CA THR A 118 7.10 -2.83 1.97
C THR A 118 5.87 -2.18 1.33
N ASN A 119 4.97 -2.99 0.78
CA ASN A 119 3.72 -2.57 0.18
C ASN A 119 2.80 -1.85 1.18
N HIS A 120 2.82 -2.26 2.46
CA HIS A 120 2.10 -1.54 3.52
C HIS A 120 2.67 -0.13 3.75
N GLY A 121 3.99 0.03 3.66
CA GLY A 121 4.66 1.32 3.82
C GLY A 121 4.38 2.28 2.67
N ILE A 122 4.26 1.76 1.44
CA ILE A 122 4.06 2.60 0.26
C ILE A 122 2.73 3.35 0.24
N ASN A 123 1.67 2.77 0.80
CA ASN A 123 0.41 3.49 0.96
C ASN A 123 0.57 4.79 1.74
N PHE A 124 1.39 4.80 2.79
CA PHE A 124 1.69 6.01 3.56
C PHE A 124 2.46 7.05 2.76
N TYR A 125 3.52 6.64 2.05
CA TYR A 125 4.28 7.54 1.17
C TYR A 125 3.42 8.13 0.05
N ILE A 126 2.45 7.38 -0.43
CA ILE A 126 1.51 7.79 -1.47
C ILE A 126 0.50 8.79 -0.93
N CYS A 127 -0.09 8.53 0.24
CA CYS A 127 -0.93 9.51 0.92
C CYS A 127 -0.18 10.82 1.19
N LEU A 128 1.09 10.73 1.57
CA LEU A 128 1.97 11.89 1.71
C LEU A 128 2.17 12.61 0.37
N THR A 129 2.50 11.93 -0.73
CA THR A 129 2.72 12.61 -2.01
C THR A 129 1.46 13.25 -2.61
N MET A 130 0.27 12.75 -2.30
CA MET A 130 -0.99 13.30 -2.84
C MET A 130 -1.64 14.37 -1.98
N SER A 131 -1.63 14.21 -0.66
CA SER A 131 -2.33 15.14 0.22
C SER A 131 -1.39 16.26 0.67
N SER A 132 -1.55 17.45 0.09
CA SER A 132 -0.87 18.66 0.58
C SER A 132 -1.14 18.89 2.06
N ARG A 133 -2.39 18.65 2.51
CA ARG A 133 -2.78 18.75 3.93
C ARG A 133 -1.99 17.78 4.81
N LEU A 134 -1.87 16.51 4.39
CA LEU A 134 -1.12 15.51 5.15
C LEU A 134 0.37 15.83 5.18
N ARG A 135 0.97 16.26 4.06
CA ARG A 135 2.37 16.73 4.05
C ARG A 135 2.61 17.86 5.02
N THR A 136 1.73 18.86 5.03
CA THR A 136 1.87 20.00 5.94
C THR A 136 1.79 19.52 7.39
N ARG A 137 0.84 18.63 7.73
CA ARG A 137 0.72 18.08 9.09
C ARG A 137 1.93 17.24 9.50
N VAL A 138 2.42 16.35 8.64
CA VAL A 138 3.61 15.53 8.93
C VAL A 138 4.86 16.40 9.01
N ARG A 139 4.99 17.41 8.15
CA ARG A 139 6.09 18.38 8.24
C ARG A 139 6.04 19.16 9.54
N ILE A 140 4.86 19.62 9.96
CA ILE A 140 4.70 20.27 11.27
C ILE A 140 5.11 19.29 12.37
N LEU A 141 4.61 18.06 12.37
CA LEU A 141 4.88 17.05 13.40
C LEU A 141 6.37 16.68 13.50
N LEU A 142 7.07 16.59 12.36
CA LEU A 142 8.52 16.39 12.33
C LEU A 142 9.28 17.62 12.86
N LEU A 143 8.83 18.83 12.53
CA LEU A 143 9.45 20.06 13.00
C LEU A 143 9.18 20.33 14.49
N THR A 144 7.97 20.08 15.00
CA THR A 144 7.63 20.24 16.42
C THR A 144 8.17 19.10 17.28
N GLY A 145 8.22 17.86 16.76
CA GLY A 145 8.83 16.73 17.45
C GLY A 145 10.33 16.85 17.63
N CYS A 146 11.04 17.51 16.69
CA CYS A 146 12.46 17.85 16.87
C CYS A 146 12.67 19.07 17.80
N CYS A 147 11.67 19.95 17.94
CA CYS A 147 11.77 21.14 18.79
C CYS A 147 11.33 20.91 20.24
N SER A 148 10.58 19.85 20.56
CA SER A 148 10.22 19.52 21.95
C SER A 148 11.41 19.04 22.78
N VAL A 149 12.46 18.51 22.14
CA VAL A 149 13.75 18.18 22.79
C VAL A 149 14.60 19.43 23.02
N CYS A 150 14.27 20.55 22.37
CA CYS A 150 14.95 21.84 22.55
C CYS A 150 14.26 22.78 23.55
N LYS A 151 13.14 22.38 24.17
CA LYS A 151 12.61 23.11 25.34
C LYS A 151 13.49 22.82 26.55
N ARG A 152 14.53 23.66 26.73
CA ARG A 152 15.27 23.79 27.99
C ARG A 152 14.29 23.92 29.16
N PRO A 153 14.58 23.34 30.34
CA PRO A 153 13.80 23.60 31.53
C PRO A 153 13.91 25.10 31.85
N GLU A 154 12.75 25.74 32.06
CA GLU A 154 12.66 27.06 32.67
C GLU A 154 13.35 27.03 34.03
N SER A 155 14.58 27.55 34.10
CA SER A 155 15.18 27.94 35.36
C SER A 155 14.57 29.29 35.74
N ASN A 156 13.62 29.24 36.67
CA ASN A 156 13.12 30.38 37.43
C ASN A 156 14.25 31.34 37.82
N ALA A 157 14.21 32.57 37.30
CA ALA A 157 14.83 33.72 37.94
C ALA A 157 14.20 35.02 37.40
N GLY A 158 13.17 35.50 38.12
CA GLY A 158 13.06 36.91 38.49
C GLY A 158 12.51 37.91 37.47
N GLY A 159 11.33 38.44 37.78
CA GLY A 159 11.20 39.90 37.89
C GLY A 159 10.40 40.62 36.81
N GLY A 160 9.08 40.68 37.03
CA GLY A 160 8.23 41.87 36.94
C GLY A 160 8.40 42.87 35.80
N ARG A 161 7.33 43.08 35.02
CA ARG A 161 6.37 44.17 35.25
C ARG A 161 5.23 44.17 34.21
N GLU A 162 4.05 44.48 34.71
CA GLU A 162 2.83 44.84 33.99
C GLU A 162 3.05 45.94 32.94
N LEU A 163 2.28 45.90 31.85
CA LEU A 163 1.45 47.06 31.47
C LEU A 163 0.26 46.63 30.59
N THR A 164 -0.93 46.85 31.16
CA THR A 164 -2.26 46.79 30.56
C THR A 164 -2.56 48.02 29.67
N ALA A 165 -3.31 47.83 28.57
CA ALA A 165 -4.38 48.69 28.01
C ALA A 165 -4.57 48.35 26.51
N LYS A 166 -5.68 47.74 26.06
CA LYS A 166 -7.01 48.29 25.75
C LYS A 166 -7.01 49.27 24.56
N VAL A 167 -7.80 48.96 23.51
CA VAL A 167 -8.69 49.82 22.67
C VAL A 167 -8.95 49.08 21.33
N THR A 168 -10.06 48.35 21.17
CA THR A 168 -11.38 48.71 20.56
C THR A 168 -11.41 49.06 19.07
N ASP A 169 -12.44 48.49 18.43
CA ASP A 169 -12.91 48.55 17.05
C ASP A 169 -13.13 49.93 16.41
N ALA A 170 -13.32 49.84 15.08
CA ALA A 170 -14.13 50.68 14.19
C ALA A 170 -13.45 51.88 13.52
N THR A 171 -13.18 51.73 12.22
CA THR A 171 -13.93 52.43 11.15
C THR A 171 -13.70 51.75 9.80
#